data_AF-K8MWI8-F1
#
_entry.id   AF-K8MWI8-F1
#
_cell.length_a   1.000
_cell.length_b   1.000
_cell.length_c   1.000
_cell.angle_alpha   90.00
_cell.angle_beta   90.00
_cell.angle_gamma   90.00
#
_symmetry.space_group_name_H-M   'P 1'
#
loop_
_entity.id
_entity.type
_entity.pdbx_description
1 polymer ?
#
loop_
_entity_poly.entity_id
_entity_poly.type
_entity_poly.pdbx_seq_one_letter_code
_entity_poly.pdbx_strand_id
1 'polypeptide(L)'
;MKQGLSTQQREADQDLNILALLTFLPLIGFLAFQEPIISFSRNPDHSLWMRLFVLLLCQFSIAGLGASVILIYRQEGIQKYGLVGKEIFPTLLQTALFALPLLIFLMASGQVHSYLPFQSILLTKEVLASPFPINFLGYLFISLIWGFWEGFHYVLIAQKINLRYPQKEKGMWNLGAFVCTLICLLVHRMIGRDSLLLLQEATVFILIYGMLQVHRRTGNAWGCILIFFFLWNAF
;
A
#
# COMPACT_ATOMS: atom_id res chain seq x y z
N MET A 1 -0.42 32.56 -22.37
CA MET A 1 0.14 32.61 -20.99
C MET A 1 0.13 31.21 -20.41
N LYS A 2 1.30 30.65 -20.03
CA LYS A 2 1.30 29.46 -19.16
C LYS A 2 0.74 29.91 -17.81
N GLN A 3 -0.44 29.44 -17.42
CA GLN A 3 -0.96 29.67 -16.08
C GLN A 3 0.06 29.09 -15.09
N GLY A 4 0.59 29.94 -14.20
CA GLY A 4 1.48 29.48 -13.14
C GLY A 4 0.74 28.56 -12.17
N LEU A 5 1.47 27.64 -11.53
CA LEU A 5 0.91 26.76 -10.51
C LEU A 5 0.32 27.56 -9.35
N SER A 6 -0.86 27.14 -8.88
CA SER A 6 -1.45 27.64 -7.63
C SER A 6 -0.58 27.27 -6.42
N THR A 7 -0.80 27.94 -5.28
CA THR A 7 -0.08 27.62 -4.03
C THR A 7 -0.23 26.15 -3.65
N GLN A 8 -1.47 25.62 -3.69
CA GLN A 8 -1.74 24.20 -3.38
C GLN A 8 -1.05 23.25 -4.36
N GLN A 9 -0.95 23.61 -5.64
CA GLN A 9 -0.23 22.81 -6.62
C GLN A 9 1.28 22.80 -6.37
N ARG A 10 1.86 23.92 -5.94
CA ARG A 10 3.29 24.00 -5.59
C ARG A 10 3.60 23.19 -4.32
N GLU A 11 2.72 23.23 -3.33
CA GLU A 11 2.84 22.40 -2.13
C GLU A 11 2.76 20.92 -2.49
N ALA A 12 1.78 20.53 -3.30
CA ALA A 12 1.67 19.15 -3.79
C ALA A 12 2.89 18.71 -4.60
N ASP A 13 3.49 19.60 -5.40
CA ASP A 13 4.74 19.33 -6.13
C ASP A 13 5.91 19.03 -5.18
N GLN A 14 6.09 19.86 -4.15
CA GLN A 14 7.10 19.63 -3.12
C GLN A 14 6.86 18.33 -2.36
N ASP A 15 5.61 18.07 -1.98
CA ASP A 15 5.22 16.86 -1.27
C ASP A 15 5.51 15.61 -2.12
N LEU A 16 5.22 15.64 -3.41
CA LEU A 16 5.56 14.55 -4.33
C LEU A 16 7.06 14.31 -4.45
N ASN A 17 7.89 15.37 -4.44
CA ASN A 17 9.34 15.22 -4.42
C ASN A 17 9.83 14.56 -3.12
N ILE A 18 9.26 14.94 -1.98
CA ILE A 18 9.56 14.33 -0.67
C ILE A 18 9.15 12.85 -0.69
N LEU A 19 7.94 12.53 -1.16
CA LEU A 19 7.46 11.15 -1.27
C LEU A 19 8.35 10.31 -2.17
N ALA A 20 8.68 10.83 -3.35
CA ALA A 20 9.54 10.14 -4.31
C ALA A 20 10.90 9.84 -3.70
N LEU A 21 11.55 10.83 -3.07
CA LEU A 21 12.84 10.63 -2.43
C LEU A 21 12.76 9.60 -1.31
N LEU A 22 11.80 9.75 -0.39
CA LEU A 22 11.67 8.89 0.79
C LEU A 22 11.09 7.51 0.48
N THR A 23 10.51 7.28 -0.71
CA THR A 23 10.05 5.95 -1.14
C THR A 23 11.13 5.25 -1.97
N PHE A 24 11.66 5.92 -3.00
CA PHE A 24 12.56 5.29 -3.95
C PHE A 24 13.97 5.09 -3.38
N LEU A 25 14.47 6.00 -2.53
CA LEU A 25 15.79 5.81 -1.93
C LEU A 25 15.83 4.57 -1.02
N PRO A 26 14.88 4.37 -0.08
CA PRO A 26 14.79 3.12 0.68
C PRO A 26 14.51 1.90 -0.18
N LEU A 27 13.68 2.01 -1.23
CA LEU A 27 13.42 0.90 -2.14
C LEU A 27 14.70 0.46 -2.86
N ILE A 28 15.49 1.40 -3.39
CA ILE A 28 16.78 1.11 -4.03
C ILE A 28 17.73 0.46 -3.03
N GLY A 29 17.80 0.98 -1.80
CA GLY A 29 18.58 0.37 -0.72
C GLY A 29 18.14 -1.06 -0.43
N PHE A 30 16.84 -1.31 -0.26
CA PHE A 30 16.30 -2.65 -0.03
C PHE A 30 16.63 -3.59 -1.20
N LEU A 31 16.47 -3.14 -2.45
CA LEU A 31 16.78 -3.95 -3.63
C LEU A 31 18.28 -4.28 -3.74
N ALA A 32 19.16 -3.34 -3.40
CA ALA A 32 20.60 -3.53 -3.41
C ALA A 32 21.08 -4.51 -2.32
N PHE A 33 20.39 -4.53 -1.17
CA PHE A 33 20.75 -5.35 -0.01
C PHE A 33 19.70 -6.43 0.29
N GLN A 34 18.92 -6.86 -0.70
CA GLN A 34 17.78 -7.76 -0.50
C GLN A 34 18.21 -9.10 0.13
N GLU A 35 19.21 -9.76 -0.47
CA GLU A 35 19.71 -11.06 0.01
C GLU A 35 20.21 -11.02 1.47
N PRO A 36 21.12 -10.11 1.88
CA PRO A 36 21.56 -10.08 3.27
C PRO A 36 20.43 -9.72 4.25
N ILE A 37 19.49 -8.83 3.87
CA ILE A 37 18.34 -8.48 4.72
C ILE A 37 17.43 -9.69 4.94
N ILE A 38 17.08 -10.40 3.87
CA ILE A 38 16.20 -11.58 3.95
C ILE A 38 16.91 -12.74 4.65
N SER A 39 18.20 -12.95 4.39
CA SER A 39 19.01 -13.96 5.07
C SER A 39 19.07 -13.72 6.58
N PHE A 40 19.38 -12.48 7.00
CA PHE A 40 19.35 -12.08 8.41
C PHE A 40 17.97 -12.33 9.04
N SER A 41 16.91 -11.96 8.32
CA SER A 41 15.52 -12.10 8.80
C SER A 41 15.03 -13.55 8.83
N ARG A 42 15.71 -14.48 8.16
CA ARG A 42 15.43 -15.92 8.22
C ARG A 42 16.26 -16.66 9.26
N ASN A 43 17.37 -16.08 9.73
CA ASN A 43 18.30 -16.76 10.61
C ASN A 43 17.72 -16.90 12.04
N PRO A 44 17.37 -18.11 12.51
CA PRO A 44 16.80 -18.31 13.84
C PRO A 44 17.78 -18.00 14.99
N ASP A 45 19.09 -17.89 14.71
CA ASP A 45 20.09 -17.51 15.72
C ASP A 45 19.89 -16.07 16.22
N HIS A 46 19.21 -15.23 15.43
CA HIS A 46 18.83 -13.89 15.84
C HIS A 46 17.44 -13.88 16.49
N SER A 47 17.27 -13.02 17.51
CA SER A 47 15.98 -12.89 18.18
C SER A 47 14.88 -12.48 17.21
N LEU A 48 13.66 -12.99 17.44
CA LEU A 48 12.47 -12.67 16.63
C LEU A 48 12.27 -11.16 16.48
N TRP A 49 12.48 -10.40 17.57
CA TRP A 49 12.36 -8.95 17.56
C TRP A 49 13.35 -8.26 16.62
N MET A 50 14.63 -8.65 16.64
CA MET A 50 15.63 -8.07 15.74
C MET A 50 15.26 -8.31 14.29
N ARG A 51 14.88 -9.54 13.95
CA ARG A 51 14.46 -9.90 12.59
C ARG A 51 13.20 -9.15 12.16
N LEU A 52 12.21 -9.05 13.05
CA LEU A 52 10.97 -8.33 12.78
C LEU A 52 11.21 -6.82 12.60
N PHE A 53 12.02 -6.19 13.45
CA PHE A 53 12.31 -4.76 13.34
C PHE A 53 13.06 -4.40 12.06
N VAL A 54 13.97 -5.25 11.59
CA VAL A 54 14.62 -5.05 10.29
C VAL A 54 13.58 -5.02 9.16
N LEU A 55 12.67 -5.99 9.13
CA LEU A 55 11.61 -6.03 8.10
C LEU A 55 10.65 -4.84 8.23
N LEU A 56 10.21 -4.52 9.45
CA LEU A 56 9.34 -3.38 9.72
C LEU A 56 9.98 -2.07 9.27
N LEU A 57 11.27 -1.87 9.56
CA LEU A 57 12.00 -0.67 9.19
C LEU A 57 12.12 -0.55 7.67
N CYS A 58 12.44 -1.63 6.97
CA CYS A 58 12.48 -1.65 5.51
C CYS A 58 11.12 -1.29 4.92
N GLN A 59 10.05 -1.96 5.34
CA GLN A 59 8.71 -1.72 4.81
C GLN A 59 8.20 -0.32 5.16
N PHE A 60 8.36 0.13 6.41
CA PHE A 60 7.97 1.46 6.83
C PHE A 60 8.76 2.54 6.10
N SER A 61 10.05 2.33 5.83
CA SER A 61 10.84 3.30 5.07
C SER A 61 10.32 3.45 3.64
N ILE A 62 9.91 2.35 3.00
CA ILE A 62 9.36 2.36 1.63
C ILE A 62 7.94 2.95 1.60
N ALA A 63 7.06 2.54 2.52
CA ALA A 63 5.63 2.79 2.41
C ALA A 63 5.05 3.77 3.45
N GLY A 64 5.75 4.06 4.55
CA GLY A 64 5.21 4.85 5.67
C GLY A 64 5.95 6.14 5.96
N LEU A 65 7.27 6.18 5.75
CA LEU A 65 8.13 7.29 6.16
C LEU A 65 7.79 8.59 5.41
N GLY A 66 7.68 8.52 4.08
CA GLY A 66 7.33 9.69 3.26
C GLY A 66 5.96 10.29 3.62
N ALA A 67 4.96 9.42 3.81
CA ALA A 67 3.63 9.82 4.26
C ALA A 67 3.68 10.47 5.65
N SER A 68 4.38 9.86 6.61
CA SER A 68 4.53 10.39 7.97
C SER A 68 5.17 11.78 7.98
N VAL A 69 6.26 11.96 7.21
CA VAL A 69 6.95 13.24 7.11
C VAL A 69 6.03 14.32 6.57
N ILE A 70 5.22 14.04 5.54
CA ILE A 70 4.26 15.01 5.00
C ILE A 70 3.20 15.38 6.02
N LEU A 71 2.60 14.39 6.69
CA LEU A 71 1.56 14.66 7.70
C LEU A 71 2.09 15.57 8.80
N ILE A 72 3.31 15.33 9.28
CA ILE A 72 3.96 16.15 10.31
C ILE A 72 4.33 17.53 9.76
N TYR A 73 5.01 17.59 8.62
CA TYR A 73 5.52 18.83 8.03
C TYR A 73 4.40 19.80 7.63
N ARG A 74 3.31 19.27 7.06
CA ARG A 74 2.13 20.05 6.65
C ARG A 74 1.09 20.21 7.75
N GLN A 75 1.31 19.59 8.92
CA GLN A 75 0.34 19.53 10.03
C GLN A 75 -1.04 19.01 9.56
N GLU A 76 -1.03 18.02 8.66
CA GLU A 76 -2.24 17.45 8.08
C GLU A 76 -2.70 16.24 8.91
N GLY A 77 -3.97 16.25 9.32
CA GLY A 77 -4.61 15.08 9.92
C GLY A 77 -4.94 14.01 8.89
N ILE A 78 -4.90 12.74 9.29
CA ILE A 78 -5.25 11.60 8.44
C ILE A 78 -6.72 11.64 7.94
N GLN A 79 -7.59 12.39 8.64
CA GLN A 79 -8.97 12.65 8.23
C GLN A 79 -9.05 13.44 6.92
N LYS A 80 -8.05 14.30 6.61
CA LYS A 80 -7.94 15.01 5.32
C LYS A 80 -7.87 14.05 4.13
N TYR A 81 -7.39 12.84 4.38
CA TYR A 81 -7.22 11.78 3.40
C TYR A 81 -8.37 10.77 3.41
N GLY A 82 -9.42 10.99 4.20
CA GLY A 82 -10.63 10.16 4.16
C GLY A 82 -10.68 9.06 5.22
N LEU A 83 -9.83 9.09 6.25
CA LEU A 83 -10.03 8.26 7.45
C LEU A 83 -11.17 8.84 8.31
N VAL A 84 -12.39 8.67 7.82
CA VAL A 84 -13.63 9.21 8.38
C VAL A 84 -14.71 8.13 8.51
N GLY A 85 -15.69 8.36 9.36
CA GLY A 85 -16.84 7.46 9.55
C GLY A 85 -17.90 7.53 8.44
N LYS A 86 -17.94 8.64 7.68
CA LYS A 86 -18.94 8.87 6.64
C LYS A 86 -18.68 7.98 5.42
N GLU A 87 -19.73 7.50 4.75
CA GLU A 87 -19.64 6.65 3.56
C GLU A 87 -18.85 5.33 3.76
N ILE A 88 -18.67 4.84 5.00
CA ILE A 88 -17.94 3.57 5.24
C ILE A 88 -18.61 2.41 4.49
N PHE A 89 -19.90 2.17 4.72
CA PHE A 89 -20.60 1.03 4.11
C PHE A 89 -20.51 1.01 2.57
N PRO A 90 -20.89 2.08 1.84
CA PRO A 90 -20.78 2.09 0.38
C PRO A 90 -19.32 2.00 -0.11
N THR A 91 -18.36 2.49 0.68
CA THR A 91 -16.93 2.35 0.36
C THR A 91 -16.49 0.89 0.44
N LEU A 92 -16.81 0.21 1.54
CA LEU A 92 -16.43 -1.19 1.74
C LEU A 92 -17.08 -2.10 0.70
N LEU A 93 -18.37 -1.90 0.41
CA LEU A 93 -19.07 -2.69 -0.60
C LEU A 93 -18.45 -2.52 -1.99
N GLN A 94 -18.22 -1.28 -2.44
CA GLN A 94 -17.63 -1.04 -3.76
C GLN A 94 -16.18 -1.53 -3.86
N THR A 95 -15.37 -1.33 -2.82
CA THR A 95 -13.99 -1.83 -2.82
C THR A 95 -13.96 -3.36 -2.82
N ALA A 96 -14.86 -4.04 -2.10
CA ALA A 96 -14.98 -5.50 -2.15
C ALA A 96 -15.34 -6.00 -3.56
N LEU A 97 -16.21 -5.29 -4.30
CA LEU A 97 -16.51 -5.63 -5.70
C LEU A 97 -15.27 -5.55 -6.61
N PHE A 98 -14.41 -4.54 -6.42
CA PHE A 98 -13.15 -4.42 -7.17
C PHE A 98 -12.09 -5.47 -6.76
N ALA A 99 -12.24 -6.12 -5.61
CA ALA A 99 -11.39 -7.23 -5.19
C ALA A 99 -11.78 -8.58 -5.80
N LEU A 100 -13.03 -8.74 -6.26
CA LEU A 100 -13.53 -10.00 -6.80
C LEU A 100 -12.69 -10.54 -7.98
N PRO A 101 -12.27 -9.74 -8.98
CA PRO A 101 -11.46 -10.25 -10.08
C PRO A 101 -10.16 -10.90 -9.62
N LEU A 102 -9.45 -10.27 -8.66
CA LEU A 102 -8.22 -10.84 -8.10
C LEU A 102 -8.52 -12.11 -7.31
N LEU A 103 -9.53 -12.10 -6.45
CA LEU A 103 -9.93 -13.29 -5.68
C LEU A 103 -10.28 -14.47 -6.58
N ILE A 104 -11.10 -14.24 -7.61
CA ILE A 104 -11.47 -15.27 -8.58
C ILE A 104 -10.23 -15.81 -9.29
N PHE A 105 -9.33 -14.93 -9.71
CA PHE A 105 -8.08 -15.33 -10.34
C PHE A 105 -7.22 -16.20 -9.42
N LEU A 106 -7.00 -15.78 -8.16
CA LEU A 106 -6.19 -16.52 -7.19
C LEU A 106 -6.79 -17.91 -6.90
N MET A 107 -8.12 -18.00 -6.78
CA MET A 107 -8.81 -19.28 -6.59
C MET A 107 -8.72 -20.17 -7.84
N ALA A 108 -8.99 -19.62 -9.03
CA ALA A 108 -9.00 -20.38 -10.28
C ALA A 108 -7.60 -20.85 -10.70
N SER A 109 -6.55 -20.10 -10.34
CA SER A 109 -5.15 -20.48 -10.56
C SER A 109 -4.58 -21.41 -9.48
N GLY A 110 -5.36 -21.74 -8.45
CA GLY A 110 -4.92 -22.60 -7.35
C GLY A 110 -3.90 -21.97 -6.40
N GLN A 111 -3.74 -20.64 -6.43
CA GLN A 111 -2.82 -19.90 -5.56
C GLN A 111 -3.37 -19.74 -4.13
N VAL A 112 -4.66 -19.98 -3.90
CA VAL A 112 -5.28 -19.94 -2.56
C VAL A 112 -5.21 -21.32 -1.90
N HIS A 113 -4.31 -21.48 -0.93
CA HIS A 113 -4.20 -22.71 -0.14
C HIS A 113 -4.82 -22.59 1.26
N SER A 114 -4.74 -21.41 1.85
CA SER A 114 -5.33 -21.09 3.15
C SER A 114 -5.56 -19.59 3.24
N TYR A 115 -6.37 -19.13 4.20
CA TYR A 115 -6.59 -17.72 4.45
C TYR A 115 -6.12 -17.33 5.85
N LEU A 116 -5.17 -16.41 5.92
CA LEU A 116 -4.76 -15.75 7.15
C LEU A 116 -4.18 -14.38 6.76
N PRO A 117 -4.76 -13.26 7.22
CA PRO A 117 -4.21 -11.94 6.99
C PRO A 117 -2.72 -11.88 7.34
N PHE A 118 -1.94 -11.30 6.43
CA PHE A 118 -0.49 -11.13 6.55
C PHE A 118 0.35 -12.42 6.47
N GLN A 119 -0.22 -13.58 6.11
CA GLN A 119 0.54 -14.84 6.11
C GLN A 119 1.72 -14.89 5.13
N SER A 120 1.69 -14.08 4.06
CA SER A 120 2.79 -13.98 3.10
C SER A 120 4.00 -13.21 3.66
N ILE A 121 3.81 -12.48 4.77
CA ILE A 121 4.89 -11.74 5.44
C ILE A 121 5.76 -12.73 6.23
N LEU A 122 7.06 -12.66 5.96
CA LEU A 122 8.06 -13.68 6.32
C LEU A 122 7.96 -14.22 7.74
N LEU A 123 7.72 -13.36 8.74
CA LEU A 123 7.74 -13.72 10.15
C LEU A 123 6.35 -13.89 10.78
N THR A 124 5.26 -13.73 10.02
CA THR A 124 3.89 -13.74 10.58
C THR A 124 3.59 -15.04 11.33
N LYS A 125 3.92 -16.20 10.74
CA LYS A 125 3.65 -17.51 11.36
C LYS A 125 4.46 -17.70 12.64
N GLU A 126 5.72 -17.28 12.64
CA GLU A 126 6.60 -17.37 13.81
C GLU A 126 6.12 -16.43 14.93
N VAL A 127 5.73 -15.21 14.58
CA VAL A 127 5.11 -14.25 15.51
C VAL A 127 3.85 -14.85 16.14
N LEU A 128 2.93 -15.39 15.35
CA LEU A 128 1.68 -15.96 15.88
C LEU A 128 1.91 -17.21 16.76
N ALA A 129 2.94 -17.99 16.47
CA ALA A 129 3.33 -19.16 17.28
C ALA A 129 4.02 -18.79 18.60
N SER A 130 4.48 -17.55 18.76
CA SER A 130 5.13 -17.09 19.99
C SER A 130 4.14 -16.90 21.15
N PRO A 131 4.60 -16.97 22.42
CA PRO A 131 3.73 -16.78 23.57
C PRO A 131 3.27 -15.31 23.71
N PHE A 132 2.15 -15.11 24.40
CA PHE A 132 1.69 -13.77 24.79
C PHE A 132 2.73 -13.10 25.71
N PRO A 133 3.04 -11.79 25.53
CA PRO A 133 2.40 -10.82 24.61
C PRO A 133 3.10 -10.68 23.24
N ILE A 134 4.11 -11.49 22.93
CA ILE A 134 4.94 -11.32 21.74
C ILE A 134 4.11 -11.49 20.47
N ASN A 135 3.24 -12.50 20.43
CA ASN A 135 2.35 -12.74 19.28
C ASN A 135 1.45 -11.56 18.98
N PHE A 136 0.80 -10.99 20.00
CA PHE A 136 -0.10 -9.86 19.87
C PHE A 136 0.65 -8.61 19.41
N LEU A 137 1.76 -8.26 20.07
CA LEU A 137 2.53 -7.06 19.74
C LEU A 137 3.19 -7.16 18.35
N GLY A 138 3.79 -8.30 18.04
CA GLY A 138 4.40 -8.53 16.73
C GLY A 138 3.38 -8.45 15.60
N TYR A 139 2.21 -9.07 15.78
CA TYR A 139 1.15 -9.05 14.77
C TYR A 139 0.52 -7.65 14.63
N LEU A 140 0.43 -6.89 15.72
CA LEU A 140 0.02 -5.49 15.71
C LEU A 140 0.99 -4.62 14.89
N PHE A 141 2.30 -4.78 15.07
CA PHE A 141 3.29 -4.06 14.26
C PHE A 141 3.20 -4.43 12.77
N ILE A 142 3.06 -5.72 12.46
CA ILE A 142 2.87 -6.17 11.08
C ILE A 142 1.62 -5.51 10.47
N SER A 143 0.50 -5.55 11.20
CA SER A 143 -0.76 -4.96 10.77
C SER A 143 -0.67 -3.44 10.56
N LEU A 144 0.07 -2.75 11.43
CA LEU A 144 0.28 -1.31 11.30
C LEU A 144 1.11 -0.96 10.06
N ILE A 145 2.19 -1.70 9.78
CA ILE A 145 3.10 -1.36 8.69
C ILE A 145 2.56 -1.81 7.34
N TRP A 146 2.23 -3.10 7.18
CA TRP A 146 1.76 -3.63 5.89
C TRP A 146 0.26 -3.42 5.66
N GLY A 147 -0.54 -3.37 6.72
CA GLY A 147 -1.98 -3.09 6.59
C GLY A 147 -2.27 -1.61 6.46
N PHE A 148 -1.93 -0.83 7.49
CA PHE A 148 -2.31 0.59 7.55
C PHE A 148 -1.44 1.47 6.66
N TRP A 149 -0.12 1.48 6.88
CA TRP A 149 0.76 2.42 6.18
C TRP A 149 0.79 2.19 4.68
N GLU A 150 0.90 0.94 4.23
CA GLU A 150 0.91 0.62 2.80
C GLU A 150 -0.38 1.06 2.08
N GLY A 151 -1.55 0.72 2.63
CA GLY A 151 -2.82 1.14 2.06
C GLY A 151 -3.04 2.66 2.12
N PHE A 152 -2.66 3.31 3.22
CA PHE A 152 -2.76 4.75 3.37
C PHE A 152 -1.80 5.51 2.45
N HIS A 153 -0.62 4.95 2.17
CA HIS A 153 0.37 5.56 1.29
C HIS A 153 -0.16 5.80 -0.12
N TYR A 154 -0.85 4.79 -0.68
CA TYR A 154 -1.48 4.92 -1.99
C TYR A 154 -2.52 6.03 -2.04
N VAL A 155 -3.32 6.18 -0.98
CA VAL A 155 -4.31 7.26 -0.86
C VAL A 155 -3.62 8.62 -0.87
N LEU A 156 -2.59 8.78 -0.05
CA LEU A 156 -1.85 10.03 0.08
C LEU A 156 -1.16 10.42 -1.25
N ILE A 157 -0.44 9.49 -1.88
CA ILE A 157 0.22 9.73 -3.18
C ILE A 157 -0.82 10.10 -4.23
N ALA A 158 -1.89 9.31 -4.37
CA ALA A 158 -2.92 9.57 -5.37
C ALA A 158 -3.54 10.97 -5.21
N GLN A 159 -3.81 11.37 -3.96
CA GLN A 159 -4.36 12.69 -3.68
C GLN A 159 -3.37 13.82 -4.00
N LYS A 160 -2.09 13.69 -3.65
CA LYS A 160 -1.07 14.70 -4.00
C LYS A 160 -0.86 14.82 -5.52
N ILE A 161 -0.86 13.70 -6.25
CA ILE A 161 -0.80 13.71 -7.72
C ILE A 161 -2.03 14.43 -8.31
N ASN A 162 -3.22 14.11 -7.84
CA ASN A 162 -4.45 14.72 -8.34
C ASN A 162 -4.58 16.20 -7.98
N LEU A 163 -4.03 16.63 -6.85
CA LEU A 163 -3.91 18.06 -6.50
C LEU A 163 -2.94 18.78 -7.44
N ARG A 164 -1.80 18.15 -7.74
CA ARG A 164 -0.78 18.72 -8.64
C ARG A 164 -1.27 18.80 -10.09
N TYR A 165 -2.03 17.80 -10.53
CA TYR A 165 -2.56 17.65 -11.88
C TYR A 165 -4.10 17.50 -11.84
N PRO A 166 -4.82 18.60 -11.55
CA PRO A 166 -6.27 18.57 -11.40
C PRO A 166 -6.93 18.19 -12.72
N GLN A 167 -7.87 17.25 -12.64
CA GLN A 167 -8.64 16.80 -13.78
C GLN A 167 -9.91 17.63 -13.91
N LYS A 168 -10.21 18.09 -15.13
CA LYS A 168 -11.40 18.90 -15.41
C LYS A 168 -12.70 18.07 -15.46
N GLU A 169 -12.60 16.78 -15.78
CA GLU A 169 -13.76 15.91 -16.01
C GLU A 169 -13.99 14.90 -14.88
N LYS A 170 -15.27 14.70 -14.54
CA LYS A 170 -15.74 13.75 -13.51
C LYS A 170 -15.84 12.29 -14.03
N GLY A 171 -15.04 11.93 -15.03
CA GLY A 171 -15.06 10.61 -15.67
C GLY A 171 -14.34 9.53 -14.86
N MET A 172 -14.23 8.33 -15.42
CA MET A 172 -13.51 7.20 -14.81
C MET A 172 -12.00 7.40 -14.72
N TRP A 173 -11.43 8.38 -15.43
CA TRP A 173 -10.01 8.69 -15.41
C TRP A 173 -9.58 9.30 -14.06
N ASN A 174 -8.41 8.90 -13.55
CA ASN A 174 -7.76 9.42 -12.35
C ASN A 174 -6.25 9.18 -12.44
N LEU A 175 -5.49 10.26 -12.61
CA LEU A 175 -4.04 10.17 -12.82
C LEU A 175 -3.33 9.64 -11.58
N GLY A 176 -3.71 10.10 -10.39
CA GLY A 176 -3.14 9.63 -9.12
C GLY A 176 -3.34 8.13 -8.93
N ALA A 177 -4.55 7.61 -9.19
CA ALA A 177 -4.85 6.19 -9.11
C ALA A 177 -4.08 5.37 -10.15
N PHE A 178 -3.99 5.89 -11.38
CA PHE A 178 -3.24 5.25 -12.45
C PHE A 178 -1.74 5.13 -12.10
N VAL A 179 -1.10 6.22 -11.70
CA VAL A 179 0.32 6.23 -11.31
C VAL A 179 0.57 5.32 -10.11
N CYS A 180 -0.28 5.37 -9.08
CA CYS A 180 -0.19 4.46 -7.93
C CYS A 180 -0.26 2.98 -8.35
N THR A 181 -1.14 2.65 -9.28
CA THR A 181 -1.30 1.29 -9.78
C THR A 181 -0.05 0.83 -10.53
N LEU A 182 0.53 1.68 -11.37
CA LEU A 182 1.80 1.38 -12.06
C LEU A 182 2.95 1.19 -11.07
N ILE A 183 3.07 2.06 -10.06
CA ILE A 183 4.07 1.92 -9.01
C ILE A 183 3.88 0.59 -8.27
N CYS A 184 2.64 0.21 -7.94
CA CYS A 184 2.33 -1.06 -7.29
C CYS A 184 2.84 -2.26 -8.09
N LEU A 185 2.49 -2.32 -9.38
CA LEU A 185 2.91 -3.40 -10.28
C LEU A 185 4.43 -3.48 -10.43
N LEU A 186 5.11 -2.33 -10.51
CA LEU A 186 6.57 -2.24 -10.60
C LEU A 186 7.26 -2.76 -9.32
N VAL A 187 6.82 -2.28 -8.15
CA VAL A 187 7.44 -2.62 -6.86
C VAL A 187 7.26 -4.09 -6.53
N HIS A 188 6.09 -4.66 -6.81
CA HIS A 188 5.80 -6.07 -6.54
C HIS A 188 6.32 -7.00 -7.64
N ARG A 189 7.14 -6.48 -8.58
CA ARG A 189 7.73 -7.21 -9.71
C ARG A 189 6.70 -8.04 -10.46
N MET A 190 5.48 -7.52 -10.59
CA MET A 190 4.39 -8.26 -11.18
C MET A 190 4.45 -8.30 -12.70
N ILE A 191 5.40 -7.60 -13.36
CA ILE A 191 5.54 -7.56 -14.81
C ILE A 191 6.03 -8.90 -15.35
N GLY A 192 5.08 -9.75 -15.71
CA GLY A 192 5.28 -11.04 -16.33
C GLY A 192 5.50 -10.96 -17.83
N ARG A 193 5.99 -12.06 -18.39
CA ARG A 193 6.12 -12.27 -19.84
C ARG A 193 5.17 -13.34 -20.38
N ASP A 194 4.45 -14.04 -19.50
CA ASP A 194 3.47 -15.05 -19.86
C ASP A 194 2.03 -14.55 -19.64
N SER A 195 1.07 -15.21 -20.28
CA SER A 195 -0.34 -14.79 -20.28
C SER A 195 -1.01 -14.89 -18.91
N LEU A 196 -0.55 -15.80 -18.04
CA LEU A 196 -1.14 -16.00 -16.72
C LEU A 196 -0.73 -14.87 -15.77
N LEU A 197 0.55 -14.48 -15.78
CA LEU A 197 1.05 -13.34 -15.03
C LEU A 197 0.43 -12.04 -15.52
N LEU A 198 0.29 -11.85 -16.84
CA LEU A 198 -0.40 -10.68 -17.41
C LEU A 198 -1.87 -10.59 -16.96
N LEU A 199 -2.55 -11.73 -16.83
CA LEU A 199 -3.91 -11.76 -16.29
C LEU A 199 -3.94 -11.39 -14.80
N GLN A 200 -2.98 -11.90 -14.01
CA GLN A 200 -2.82 -11.52 -12.60
C GLN A 200 -2.58 -10.01 -12.46
N GLU A 201 -1.66 -9.45 -13.25
CA GLU A 201 -1.39 -8.01 -13.32
C GLU A 201 -2.64 -7.20 -13.62
N ALA A 202 -3.45 -7.63 -14.59
CA ALA A 202 -4.70 -6.98 -14.92
C ALA A 202 -5.68 -6.98 -13.74
N THR A 203 -5.77 -8.08 -12.98
CA THR A 203 -6.64 -8.14 -11.79
C THR A 203 -6.13 -7.26 -10.64
N VAL A 204 -4.80 -7.19 -10.43
CA VAL A 204 -4.20 -6.26 -9.46
C VAL A 204 -4.40 -4.82 -9.90
N PHE A 205 -4.28 -4.54 -11.19
CA PHE A 205 -4.55 -3.22 -11.74
C PHE A 205 -5.99 -2.79 -11.42
N ILE A 206 -6.97 -3.67 -11.68
CA ILE A 206 -8.38 -3.41 -11.38
C ILE A 206 -8.60 -3.16 -9.89
N LEU A 207 -7.95 -3.93 -9.01
CA LEU A 207 -8.06 -3.75 -7.56
C LEU A 207 -7.49 -2.40 -7.10
N ILE A 208 -6.23 -2.11 -7.40
CA ILE A 208 -5.54 -0.91 -6.90
C ILE A 208 -6.13 0.36 -7.51
N TYR A 209 -6.42 0.35 -8.80
CA TYR A 209 -7.10 1.47 -9.45
C TYR A 209 -8.52 1.64 -8.90
N GLY A 210 -9.26 0.52 -8.78
CA GLY A 210 -10.63 0.48 -8.30
C GLY A 210 -10.79 1.03 -6.88
N MET A 211 -9.97 0.59 -5.93
CA MET A 211 -10.05 1.07 -4.55
C MET A 211 -9.79 2.58 -4.44
N LEU A 212 -8.84 3.12 -5.23
CA LEU A 212 -8.55 4.56 -5.25
C LEU A 212 -9.63 5.37 -5.97
N GLN A 213 -10.35 4.77 -6.93
CA GLN A 213 -11.54 5.38 -7.52
C GLN A 213 -12.70 5.45 -6.54
N VAL A 214 -12.91 4.39 -5.74
CA VAL A 214 -13.90 4.40 -4.67
C VAL A 214 -13.57 5.49 -3.66
N HIS A 215 -12.32 5.57 -3.19
CA HIS A 215 -11.86 6.65 -2.32
C HIS A 215 -12.16 8.03 -2.89
N ARG A 216 -11.84 8.28 -4.17
CA ARG A 216 -12.14 9.57 -4.81
C ARG A 216 -13.65 9.91 -4.80
N ARG A 217 -14.52 8.92 -4.99
CA ARG A 217 -15.98 9.11 -5.08
C ARG A 217 -16.63 9.28 -3.72
N THR A 218 -16.19 8.52 -2.72
CA THR A 218 -16.81 8.49 -1.39
C THR A 218 -16.11 9.42 -0.39
N GLY A 219 -14.88 9.83 -0.69
CA GLY A 219 -14.02 10.56 0.24
C GLY A 219 -13.54 9.72 1.41
N ASN A 220 -13.63 8.38 1.34
CA ASN A 220 -13.33 7.47 2.43
C ASN A 220 -12.19 6.50 2.06
N ALA A 221 -11.16 6.41 2.91
CA ALA A 221 -9.93 5.66 2.69
C ALA A 221 -9.94 4.25 3.28
N TRP A 222 -10.94 3.89 4.10
CA TRP A 222 -10.98 2.59 4.77
C TRP A 222 -10.99 1.42 3.79
N GLY A 223 -11.64 1.56 2.63
CA GLY A 223 -11.60 0.53 1.60
C GLY A 223 -10.17 0.24 1.13
N CYS A 224 -9.37 1.29 0.89
CA CYS A 224 -7.96 1.12 0.52
C CYS A 224 -7.18 0.41 1.63
N ILE A 225 -7.33 0.85 2.88
CA ILE A 225 -6.60 0.26 4.02
C ILE A 225 -6.99 -1.19 4.26
N LEU A 226 -8.30 -1.50 4.28
CA LEU A 226 -8.78 -2.84 4.61
C LEU A 226 -8.41 -3.89 3.55
N ILE A 227 -8.19 -3.50 2.29
CA ILE A 227 -7.62 -4.41 1.28
C ILE A 227 -6.23 -4.88 1.70
N PHE A 228 -5.39 -4.00 2.24
CA PHE A 228 -4.04 -4.39 2.69
C PHE A 228 -4.07 -5.19 4.00
N PHE A 229 -5.09 -4.99 4.83
CA PHE A 229 -5.31 -5.86 5.98
C PHE A 229 -5.75 -7.26 5.57
N PHE A 230 -6.78 -7.39 4.75
CA PHE A 230 -7.50 -8.66 4.60
C PHE A 230 -7.20 -9.41 3.31
N LEU A 231 -6.62 -8.78 2.30
CA LEU A 231 -6.48 -9.40 0.98
C LEU A 231 -5.03 -9.45 0.50
N TRP A 232 -4.34 -8.31 0.52
CA TRP A 232 -3.07 -8.11 -0.19
C TRP A 232 -1.98 -9.12 0.19
N ASN A 233 -1.88 -9.42 1.49
CA ASN A 233 -0.88 -10.35 2.05
C ASN A 233 -1.52 -11.59 2.69
N ALA A 234 -2.74 -11.93 2.29
CA ALA A 234 -3.58 -12.90 3.01
C ALA A 234 -3.51 -14.33 2.47
N PHE A 235 -2.79 -14.57 1.37
CA PHE A 235 -2.68 -15.85 0.69
C PHE A 235 -1.22 -16.25 0.49
#